data_AF-A0A7J4EMX9-F1
#
_entry.id   AF-A0A7J4EMX9-F1
#
_cell.length_a   1.000
_cell.length_b   1.000
_cell.length_c   1.000
_cell.angle_alpha   90.00
_cell.angle_beta   90.00
_cell.angle_gamma   90.00
#
_symmetry.space_group_name_H-M   'P 1'
#
loop_
_entity.id
_entity.type
_entity.pdbx_description
1 polymer ?
#
loop_
_entity_poly.entity_id
_entity_poly.type
_entity_poly.pdbx_seq_one_letter_code
_entity_poly.pdbx_strand_id
1 'polypeptide(L)'
;MEDILIANNKKKSSELIEELRGLTPIFECTIATTQTAKIQGISAAGAYPEITDYTPPADVELLFYGKCKCISGVPVTPDGIPTPALITRSALELAEISTFVVNAGLNIKPYVPFMEVGGKSGESIVTGKAVSSDREASEIKEVFERSVLLGKELAKTADYLVMGESIPGGTTTALAVLLALGIDAEGKVSSSMPNNPHDIKIDTVNKAMKSAQITKGALKDSPLSAISKVGDPMQVVHTGIAIGAKDKIPVMLAGGTQMAAILALIDATVSNTDNIFIGTTKWIIEDKTSDLKGLVNQIADIPILAANLDFSAISTSNQGLQKYEEGTVKEGVGAGGASIAAMLRKGEINKEVLLKRIKQNYEKLIN
;
A
#
# COMPACT_ATOMS: atom_id res chain seq x y z
N MET A 1 14.43 19.47 -4.02
CA MET A 1 13.55 19.47 -2.83
C MET A 1 12.13 19.96 -3.14
N GLU A 2 11.84 20.42 -4.36
CA GLU A 2 10.47 20.82 -4.73
C GLU A 2 9.58 19.61 -5.11
N ASP A 3 10.16 18.50 -5.57
CA ASP A 3 9.43 17.32 -6.05
C ASP A 3 9.08 16.30 -4.96
N ILE A 4 9.88 16.23 -3.90
CA ILE A 4 9.73 15.28 -2.79
C ILE A 4 9.63 16.08 -1.50
N LEU A 5 8.49 15.94 -0.82
CA LEU A 5 8.23 16.53 0.48
C LEU A 5 8.77 15.65 1.59
N ILE A 6 9.30 16.27 2.64
CA ILE A 6 9.74 15.59 3.86
C ILE A 6 8.66 15.79 4.93
N ALA A 7 7.96 14.73 5.29
CA ALA A 7 6.87 14.78 6.26
C ALA A 7 7.31 14.41 7.69
N ASN A 8 8.35 13.58 7.83
CA ASN A 8 8.89 13.17 9.13
C ASN A 8 10.42 13.08 9.14
N ASN A 9 11.02 13.17 10.34
CA ASN A 9 12.46 13.05 10.59
C ASN A 9 13.32 13.81 9.56
N LYS A 10 13.35 15.14 9.64
CA LYS A 10 13.96 16.00 8.61
C LYS A 10 15.41 15.62 8.28
N LYS A 11 16.21 15.37 9.30
CA LYS A 11 17.64 15.04 9.14
C LYS A 11 17.81 13.71 8.40
N LYS A 12 17.25 12.61 8.93
CA LYS A 12 17.37 11.30 8.30
C LYS A 12 16.76 11.28 6.89
N SER A 13 15.63 11.97 6.69
CA SER A 13 14.99 12.08 5.37
C SER A 13 15.87 12.79 4.35
N SER A 14 16.54 13.89 4.72
CA SER A 14 17.47 14.57 3.82
C SER A 14 18.70 13.73 3.49
N GLU A 15 19.26 13.04 4.49
CA GLU A 15 20.40 12.12 4.30
C GLU A 15 20.02 10.95 3.38
N LEU A 16 18.85 10.33 3.63
CA LEU A 16 18.32 9.24 2.83
C LEU A 16 18.04 9.65 1.37
N ILE A 17 17.49 10.84 1.12
CA ILE A 17 17.25 11.33 -0.24
C ILE A 17 18.57 11.44 -1.02
N GLU A 18 19.64 11.93 -0.38
CA GLU A 18 20.95 12.03 -1.03
C GLU A 18 21.59 10.65 -1.23
N GLU A 19 21.41 9.73 -0.28
CA GLU A 19 21.88 8.34 -0.39
C GLU A 19 21.21 7.60 -1.57
N LEU A 20 19.89 7.70 -1.69
CA LEU A 20 19.12 7.01 -2.73
C LEU A 20 19.26 7.63 -4.12
N ARG A 21 19.81 8.85 -4.22
CA ARG A 21 19.86 9.58 -5.49
C ARG A 21 20.74 8.85 -6.51
N GLY A 22 20.09 8.49 -7.61
CA GLY A 22 20.71 7.84 -8.74
C GLY A 22 20.98 6.35 -8.56
N LEU A 23 20.50 5.75 -7.47
CA LEU A 23 20.50 4.31 -7.25
C LEU A 23 19.40 3.63 -8.09
N THR A 24 19.47 2.30 -8.17
CA THR A 24 18.56 1.46 -8.95
C THR A 24 17.58 0.73 -8.05
N PRO A 25 16.29 1.15 -8.01
CA PRO A 25 15.27 0.43 -7.29
C PRO A 25 14.79 -0.80 -8.04
N ILE A 26 14.23 -1.74 -7.27
CA ILE A 26 13.16 -2.61 -7.74
C ILE A 26 11.84 -2.11 -7.16
N PHE A 27 10.78 -2.15 -7.97
CA PHE A 27 9.41 -2.00 -7.50
C PHE A 27 8.75 -3.38 -7.37
N GLU A 28 8.16 -3.66 -6.23
CA GLU A 28 7.37 -4.86 -5.96
C GLU A 28 5.97 -4.42 -5.55
N CYS A 29 4.94 -5.03 -6.14
CA CYS A 29 3.56 -4.77 -5.78
C CYS A 29 2.92 -6.05 -5.22
N THR A 30 2.61 -6.03 -3.93
CA THR A 30 1.91 -7.13 -3.27
C THR A 30 0.40 -6.94 -3.47
N ILE A 31 -0.24 -7.95 -4.07
CA ILE A 31 -1.67 -7.93 -4.35
C ILE A 31 -2.40 -9.00 -3.54
N ALA A 32 -3.54 -8.62 -2.96
CA ALA A 32 -4.38 -9.51 -2.19
C ALA A 32 -5.84 -9.07 -2.20
N THR A 33 -6.74 -10.01 -1.92
CA THR A 33 -8.17 -9.77 -1.70
C THR A 33 -8.56 -10.12 -0.26
N THR A 34 -9.60 -9.47 0.24
CA THR A 34 -10.22 -9.81 1.54
C THR A 34 -11.74 -9.65 1.47
N GLN A 35 -12.49 -10.56 2.09
CA GLN A 35 -13.95 -10.42 2.23
C GLN A 35 -14.34 -9.19 3.08
N THR A 36 -13.41 -8.60 3.83
CA THR A 36 -13.63 -7.31 4.51
C THR A 36 -13.96 -6.19 3.53
N ALA A 37 -13.41 -6.23 2.32
CA ALA A 37 -13.70 -5.27 1.25
C ALA A 37 -15.17 -5.30 0.80
N LYS A 38 -15.87 -6.42 1.04
CA LYS A 38 -17.27 -6.60 0.63
C LYS A 38 -18.28 -5.99 1.59
N ILE A 39 -17.84 -5.50 2.74
CA ILE A 39 -18.70 -4.78 3.66
C ILE A 39 -19.05 -3.42 3.05
N GLN A 40 -20.34 -3.15 2.92
CA GLN A 40 -20.85 -1.93 2.31
C GLN A 40 -20.29 -0.68 3.02
N GLY A 41 -19.76 0.26 2.24
CA GLY A 41 -19.22 1.53 2.75
C GLY A 41 -17.81 1.46 3.33
N ILE A 42 -17.12 0.31 3.27
CA ILE A 42 -15.72 0.21 3.75
C ILE A 42 -14.69 0.60 2.67
N SER A 43 -14.92 0.18 1.43
CA SER A 43 -13.96 0.34 0.33
C SER A 43 -14.63 1.03 -0.86
N ALA A 44 -13.90 1.94 -1.51
CA ALA A 44 -14.25 2.49 -2.83
C ALA A 44 -13.31 2.00 -3.95
N ALA A 45 -12.51 0.96 -3.67
CA ALA A 45 -11.60 0.36 -4.64
C ALA A 45 -12.38 -0.55 -5.62
N GLY A 46 -13.19 0.10 -6.47
CA GLY A 46 -14.15 -0.51 -7.37
C GLY A 46 -15.56 0.06 -7.22
N ALA A 47 -16.37 -0.07 -8.28
CA ALA A 47 -17.73 0.49 -8.35
C ALA A 47 -18.74 -0.13 -7.36
N TYR A 48 -18.55 -1.39 -6.98
CA TYR A 48 -19.42 -2.13 -6.04
C TYR A 48 -18.64 -3.27 -5.34
N PRO A 49 -19.08 -3.75 -4.17
CA PRO A 49 -18.37 -4.75 -3.36
C PRO A 49 -17.83 -5.96 -4.12
N GLU A 50 -18.58 -6.50 -5.07
CA GLU A 50 -18.21 -7.71 -5.82
C GLU A 50 -17.05 -7.48 -6.80
N ILE A 51 -16.81 -6.24 -7.26
CA ILE A 51 -15.70 -5.93 -8.17
C ILE A 51 -14.35 -5.86 -7.43
N THR A 52 -14.35 -5.83 -6.09
CA THR A 52 -13.13 -5.74 -5.28
C THR A 52 -12.21 -6.96 -5.48
N ASP A 53 -12.75 -8.12 -5.86
CA ASP A 53 -11.95 -9.31 -6.20
C ASP A 53 -11.15 -9.13 -7.51
N TYR A 54 -11.55 -8.18 -8.37
CA TYR A 54 -10.89 -7.86 -9.64
C TYR A 54 -9.94 -6.67 -9.57
N THR A 55 -10.08 -5.79 -8.57
CA THR A 55 -9.29 -4.55 -8.50
C THR A 55 -7.77 -4.83 -8.42
N PRO A 56 -7.25 -5.67 -7.49
CA PRO A 56 -5.81 -5.92 -7.45
C PRO A 56 -5.23 -6.55 -8.72
N PRO A 57 -5.87 -7.59 -9.32
CA PRO A 57 -5.42 -8.13 -10.61
C PRO A 57 -5.43 -7.09 -11.74
N ALA A 58 -6.49 -6.29 -11.83
CA ALA A 58 -6.63 -5.30 -12.88
C ALA A 58 -5.65 -4.13 -12.73
N ASP A 59 -5.33 -3.72 -11.49
CA ASP A 59 -4.31 -2.71 -11.20
C ASP A 59 -2.95 -3.14 -11.76
N VAL A 60 -2.49 -4.36 -11.46
CA VAL A 60 -1.20 -4.84 -11.97
C VAL A 60 -1.25 -5.11 -13.46
N GLU A 61 -2.37 -5.54 -14.02
CA GLU A 61 -2.52 -5.64 -15.48
C GLU A 61 -2.41 -4.28 -16.17
N LEU A 62 -2.96 -3.23 -15.57
CA LEU A 62 -2.76 -1.86 -16.04
C LEU A 62 -1.28 -1.47 -15.98
N LEU A 63 -0.57 -1.80 -14.89
CA LEU A 63 0.87 -1.52 -14.77
C LEU A 63 1.67 -2.10 -15.95
N PHE A 64 1.46 -3.36 -16.30
CA PHE A 64 2.24 -4.02 -17.35
C PHE A 64 1.67 -3.81 -18.76
N TYR A 65 0.37 -4.05 -18.97
CA TYR A 65 -0.24 -4.06 -20.30
C TYR A 65 -0.84 -2.72 -20.74
N GLY A 66 -1.02 -1.77 -19.82
CA GLY A 66 -1.67 -0.49 -20.10
C GLY A 66 -3.18 -0.62 -20.28
N LYS A 67 -3.73 -1.79 -19.97
CA LYS A 67 -5.16 -2.12 -19.98
C LYS A 67 -5.41 -3.33 -19.09
N CYS A 68 -6.64 -3.46 -18.61
CA CYS A 68 -7.07 -4.61 -17.84
C CYS A 68 -7.50 -5.75 -18.77
N LYS A 69 -7.22 -6.98 -18.37
CA LYS A 69 -7.56 -8.22 -19.06
C LYS A 69 -8.51 -9.09 -18.25
N CYS A 70 -8.44 -9.04 -16.92
CA CYS A 70 -9.34 -9.80 -16.05
C CYS A 70 -10.76 -9.20 -15.99
N ILE A 71 -10.91 -7.93 -16.35
CA ILE A 71 -12.19 -7.23 -16.51
C ILE A 71 -12.19 -6.37 -17.77
N SER A 72 -13.38 -6.11 -18.30
CA SER A 72 -13.57 -5.09 -19.34
C SER A 72 -13.46 -3.69 -18.73
N GLY A 73 -12.64 -2.83 -19.33
CA GLY A 73 -12.44 -1.46 -18.86
C GLY A 73 -11.30 -1.35 -17.84
N VAL A 74 -11.39 -0.34 -16.96
CA VAL A 74 -10.39 -0.05 -15.92
C VAL A 74 -11.07 -0.06 -14.56
N PRO A 75 -10.41 -0.53 -13.50
CA PRO A 75 -10.83 -0.27 -12.13
C PRO A 75 -10.94 1.23 -11.94
N VAL A 76 -12.18 1.70 -11.92
CA VAL A 76 -12.53 3.03 -11.52
C VAL A 76 -13.28 2.95 -10.20
N THR A 77 -13.21 4.01 -9.41
CA THR A 77 -14.15 4.19 -8.30
C THR A 77 -15.59 4.20 -8.83
N PRO A 78 -16.63 4.09 -7.97
CA PRO A 78 -18.02 4.21 -8.41
C PRO A 78 -18.29 5.49 -9.24
N ASP A 79 -17.50 6.55 -9.00
CA ASP A 79 -17.59 7.84 -9.67
C ASP A 79 -16.72 7.94 -10.96
N GLY A 80 -16.16 6.84 -11.44
CA GLY A 80 -15.37 6.82 -12.69
C GLY A 80 -13.94 7.35 -12.55
N ILE A 81 -13.42 7.47 -11.32
CA ILE A 81 -12.09 8.05 -11.06
C ILE A 81 -11.01 7.00 -11.31
N PRO A 82 -9.94 7.34 -12.07
CA PRO A 82 -8.88 6.39 -12.41
C PRO A 82 -8.11 5.89 -11.18
N THR A 83 -7.83 4.58 -11.18
CA THR A 83 -6.94 3.91 -10.22
C THR A 83 -5.58 4.60 -10.09
N PRO A 84 -4.96 4.60 -8.89
CA PRO A 84 -3.62 5.15 -8.70
C PRO A 84 -2.55 4.30 -9.41
N ALA A 85 -2.87 3.09 -9.87
CA ALA A 85 -2.02 2.31 -10.78
C ALA A 85 -1.60 3.10 -12.03
N LEU A 86 -2.40 4.06 -12.49
CA LEU A 86 -2.02 4.96 -13.59
C LEU A 86 -0.78 5.81 -13.25
N ILE A 87 -0.70 6.32 -12.02
CA ILE A 87 0.42 7.11 -11.52
C ILE A 87 1.66 6.21 -11.43
N THR A 88 1.50 5.05 -10.78
CA THR A 88 2.56 4.04 -10.65
C THR A 88 3.11 3.63 -12.02
N ARG A 89 2.26 3.24 -12.97
CA ARG A 89 2.66 2.89 -14.35
C ARG A 89 3.49 3.99 -14.98
N SER A 90 3.00 5.23 -14.88
CA SER A 90 3.65 6.38 -15.50
C SER A 90 5.04 6.63 -14.92
N ALA A 91 5.20 6.48 -13.61
CA ALA A 91 6.49 6.61 -12.94
C ALA A 91 7.45 5.47 -13.31
N LEU A 92 7.01 4.22 -13.24
CA LEU A 92 7.82 3.04 -13.57
C LEU A 92 8.28 3.05 -15.04
N GLU A 93 7.39 3.43 -15.97
CA GLU A 93 7.69 3.51 -17.40
C GLU A 93 8.69 4.64 -17.71
N LEU A 94 8.56 5.80 -17.06
CA LEU A 94 9.49 6.93 -17.23
C LEU A 94 10.89 6.62 -16.71
N ALA A 95 10.97 5.91 -15.59
CA ALA A 95 12.19 5.66 -14.84
C ALA A 95 12.85 4.31 -15.17
N GLU A 96 12.21 3.52 -16.04
CA GLU A 96 12.62 2.17 -16.44
C GLU A 96 12.86 1.25 -15.22
N ILE A 97 11.96 1.31 -14.24
CA ILE A 97 12.10 0.56 -12.98
C ILE A 97 11.61 -0.88 -13.17
N SER A 98 12.47 -1.85 -12.82
CA SER A 98 12.10 -3.26 -12.81
C SER A 98 10.96 -3.52 -11.82
N THR A 99 9.90 -4.17 -12.30
CA THR A 99 8.64 -4.32 -11.57
C THR A 99 8.28 -5.79 -11.40
N PHE A 100 7.96 -6.19 -10.17
CA PHE A 100 7.48 -7.53 -9.85
C PHE A 100 6.14 -7.48 -9.12
N VAL A 101 5.36 -8.55 -9.26
CA VAL A 101 4.07 -8.72 -8.59
C VAL A 101 4.17 -9.90 -7.64
N VAL A 102 3.68 -9.75 -6.41
CA VAL A 102 3.57 -10.85 -5.45
C VAL A 102 2.11 -11.12 -5.15
N ASN A 103 1.67 -12.35 -5.42
CA ASN A 103 0.35 -12.81 -5.02
C ASN A 103 0.38 -13.20 -3.53
N ALA A 104 -0.19 -12.36 -2.67
CA ALA A 104 -0.34 -12.65 -1.26
C ALA A 104 -1.62 -13.43 -0.93
N GLY A 105 -2.55 -13.56 -1.88
CA GLY A 105 -3.81 -14.28 -1.70
C GLY A 105 -4.94 -13.63 -2.48
N LEU A 106 -5.30 -14.23 -3.61
CA LEU A 106 -6.31 -13.71 -4.54
C LEU A 106 -7.41 -14.73 -4.82
N ASN A 107 -8.63 -14.23 -5.02
CA ASN A 107 -9.72 -15.01 -5.60
C ASN A 107 -9.62 -15.10 -7.13
N ILE A 108 -9.10 -14.06 -7.77
CA ILE A 108 -8.95 -13.95 -9.22
C ILE A 108 -7.49 -13.65 -9.52
N LYS A 109 -6.86 -14.45 -10.38
CA LYS A 109 -5.46 -14.27 -10.73
C LYS A 109 -5.32 -13.28 -11.89
N PRO A 110 -4.31 -12.40 -11.88
CA PRO A 110 -4.04 -11.55 -13.02
C PRO A 110 -3.46 -12.34 -14.19
N TYR A 111 -3.53 -11.76 -15.38
CA TYR A 111 -2.91 -12.28 -16.59
C TYR A 111 -1.44 -11.88 -16.75
N VAL A 112 -0.88 -11.08 -15.83
CA VAL A 112 0.57 -10.77 -15.79
C VAL A 112 1.35 -11.88 -15.07
N PRO A 113 2.65 -12.07 -15.34
CA PRO A 113 3.49 -12.90 -14.49
C PRO A 113 3.54 -12.37 -13.04
N PHE A 114 3.47 -13.26 -12.07
CA PHE A 114 3.57 -12.94 -10.65
C PHE A 114 4.33 -14.02 -9.88
N MET A 115 4.87 -13.65 -8.73
CA MET A 115 5.49 -14.54 -7.76
C MET A 115 4.45 -15.05 -6.77
N GLU A 116 4.54 -16.33 -6.43
CA GLU A 116 3.61 -16.99 -5.53
C GLU A 116 4.30 -17.28 -4.19
N VAL A 117 3.65 -16.92 -3.09
CA VAL A 117 4.11 -17.22 -1.72
C VAL A 117 3.19 -18.20 -0.99
N GLY A 118 2.08 -18.62 -1.63
CA GLY A 118 1.17 -19.64 -1.13
C GLY A 118 0.08 -19.10 -0.18
N GLY A 119 -0.20 -17.80 -0.25
CA GLY A 119 -1.28 -17.19 0.52
C GLY A 119 -2.66 -17.43 -0.10
N LYS A 120 -3.70 -17.24 0.71
CA LYS A 120 -5.11 -17.37 0.32
C LYS A 120 -5.81 -16.02 0.50
N SER A 121 -6.89 -15.81 -0.25
CA SER A 121 -7.76 -14.63 -0.06
C SER A 121 -8.19 -14.52 1.40
N GLY A 122 -8.14 -13.31 1.95
CA GLY A 122 -8.50 -13.04 3.34
C GLY A 122 -10.01 -13.19 3.57
N GLU A 123 -10.37 -13.72 4.73
CA GLU A 123 -11.73 -13.70 5.23
C GLU A 123 -12.11 -12.31 5.76
N SER A 124 -13.37 -12.16 6.15
CA SER A 124 -13.82 -10.92 6.76
C SER A 124 -13.31 -10.82 8.19
N ILE A 125 -12.71 -9.68 8.56
CA ILE A 125 -12.18 -9.47 9.92
C ILE A 125 -13.25 -9.63 11.01
N VAL A 126 -14.53 -9.41 10.69
CA VAL A 126 -15.65 -9.54 11.66
C VAL A 126 -15.82 -10.98 12.17
N THR A 127 -15.25 -11.96 11.48
CA THR A 127 -15.19 -13.36 11.92
C THR A 127 -14.18 -13.59 13.05
N GLY A 128 -13.23 -12.66 13.24
CA GLY A 128 -12.08 -12.83 14.13
C GLY A 128 -11.03 -13.83 13.63
N LYS A 129 -11.11 -14.26 12.36
CA LYS A 129 -10.24 -15.23 11.69
C LYS A 129 -9.93 -14.79 10.25
N ALA A 130 -9.31 -13.62 10.13
CA ALA A 130 -9.09 -12.94 8.85
C ALA A 130 -8.12 -13.65 7.88
N VAL A 131 -7.03 -14.25 8.37
CA VAL A 131 -6.00 -14.88 7.53
C VAL A 131 -5.58 -16.21 8.11
N SER A 132 -6.11 -17.29 7.54
CA SER A 132 -5.87 -18.70 7.92
C SER A 132 -6.22 -19.00 9.38
N SER A 133 -6.97 -20.07 9.63
CA SER A 133 -7.57 -20.29 10.95
C SER A 133 -6.54 -20.65 12.03
N ASP A 134 -6.83 -20.35 13.31
CA ASP A 134 -5.96 -20.69 14.46
C ASP A 134 -5.57 -22.18 14.56
N ARG A 135 -6.29 -23.09 13.88
CA ARG A 135 -5.94 -24.52 13.81
C ARG A 135 -4.83 -24.84 12.80
N GLU A 136 -4.48 -23.87 11.95
CA GLU A 136 -3.49 -23.91 10.87
C GLU A 136 -2.45 -22.79 11.05
N ALA A 137 -2.01 -22.52 12.29
CA ALA A 137 -0.94 -21.55 12.57
C ALA A 137 0.35 -21.78 11.75
N SER A 138 0.52 -22.97 11.16
CA SER A 138 1.56 -23.28 10.19
C SER A 138 1.43 -22.51 8.88
N GLU A 139 0.22 -22.26 8.35
CA GLU A 139 0.06 -21.68 7.02
C GLU A 139 0.52 -20.21 6.95
N ILE A 140 0.07 -19.37 7.89
CA ILE A 140 0.49 -17.96 7.92
C ILE A 140 2.00 -17.83 8.17
N LYS A 141 2.55 -18.73 8.98
CA LYS A 141 3.98 -18.79 9.27
C LYS A 141 4.79 -19.20 8.02
N GLU A 142 4.31 -20.20 7.27
CA GLU A 142 4.93 -20.61 6.01
C GLU A 142 4.91 -19.50 4.96
N VAL A 143 3.80 -18.78 4.82
CA VAL A 143 3.70 -17.62 3.93
C VAL A 143 4.71 -16.56 4.36
N PHE A 144 4.76 -16.23 5.65
CA PHE A 144 5.72 -15.29 6.21
C PHE A 144 7.17 -15.71 5.93
N GLU A 145 7.54 -16.97 6.19
CA GLU A 145 8.89 -17.49 5.94
C GLU A 145 9.27 -17.44 4.45
N ARG A 146 8.36 -17.80 3.55
CA ARG A 146 8.55 -17.67 2.09
C ARG A 146 8.73 -16.21 1.69
N SER A 147 7.95 -15.30 2.26
CA SER A 147 8.08 -13.86 2.02
C SER A 147 9.41 -13.30 2.53
N VAL A 148 9.92 -13.76 3.67
CA VAL A 148 11.27 -13.41 4.16
C VAL A 148 12.35 -13.89 3.20
N LEU A 149 12.23 -15.12 2.67
CA LEU A 149 13.16 -15.63 1.65
C LEU A 149 13.10 -14.80 0.37
N LEU A 150 11.90 -14.45 -0.09
CA LEU A 150 11.72 -13.59 -1.25
C LEU A 150 12.37 -12.22 -1.07
N GLY A 151 12.16 -11.57 0.08
CA GLY A 151 12.82 -10.28 0.40
C GLY A 151 14.34 -10.38 0.37
N LYS A 152 14.92 -11.46 0.88
CA LYS A 152 16.37 -11.72 0.81
C LYS A 152 16.87 -11.87 -0.62
N GLU A 153 16.12 -12.51 -1.51
CA GLU A 153 16.51 -12.68 -2.91
C GLU A 153 16.40 -11.36 -3.70
N LEU A 154 15.29 -10.61 -3.51
CA LEU A 154 15.11 -9.29 -4.14
C LEU A 154 16.25 -8.33 -3.74
N ALA A 155 16.65 -8.35 -2.47
CA ALA A 155 17.72 -7.49 -1.94
C ALA A 155 19.12 -7.75 -2.52
N LYS A 156 19.33 -8.87 -3.24
CA LYS A 156 20.60 -9.13 -3.94
C LYS A 156 20.68 -8.44 -5.30
N THR A 157 19.57 -7.90 -5.79
CA THR A 157 19.41 -7.47 -7.19
C THR A 157 19.07 -5.99 -7.37
N ALA A 158 18.87 -5.26 -6.26
CA ALA A 158 18.56 -3.84 -6.26
C ALA A 158 19.42 -3.10 -5.23
N ASP A 159 19.55 -1.79 -5.40
CA ASP A 159 20.17 -0.92 -4.42
C ASP A 159 19.19 -0.55 -3.29
N TYR A 160 17.89 -0.50 -3.58
CA TYR A 160 16.80 -0.35 -2.62
C TYR A 160 15.49 -0.93 -3.16
N LEU A 161 14.55 -1.25 -2.26
CA LEU A 161 13.27 -1.87 -2.61
C LEU A 161 12.12 -0.88 -2.39
N VAL A 162 11.18 -0.82 -3.34
CA VAL A 162 9.95 -0.05 -3.25
C VAL A 162 8.77 -1.02 -3.22
N MET A 163 8.06 -1.08 -2.11
CA MET A 163 7.03 -2.09 -1.85
C MET A 163 5.63 -1.46 -1.83
N GLY A 164 4.91 -1.59 -2.94
CA GLY A 164 3.53 -1.12 -3.10
C GLY A 164 2.50 -2.20 -2.78
N GLU A 165 1.25 -1.79 -2.55
CA GLU A 165 0.13 -2.71 -2.33
C GLU A 165 -1.08 -2.40 -3.20
N SER A 166 -1.83 -3.44 -3.56
CA SER A 166 -3.25 -3.28 -3.92
C SER A 166 -4.09 -4.28 -3.15
N ILE A 167 -4.80 -3.79 -2.13
CA ILE A 167 -5.83 -4.53 -1.41
C ILE A 167 -7.02 -3.64 -1.02
N PRO A 168 -8.18 -3.80 -1.69
CA PRO A 168 -9.44 -3.25 -1.23
C PRO A 168 -9.73 -3.62 0.24
N GLY A 169 -10.19 -2.65 1.03
CA GLY A 169 -10.43 -2.84 2.47
C GLY A 169 -9.19 -2.73 3.36
N GLY A 170 -7.99 -2.60 2.79
CA GLY A 170 -6.71 -2.56 3.51
C GLY A 170 -6.59 -1.49 4.60
N THR A 171 -7.27 -0.35 4.47
CA THR A 171 -7.28 0.69 5.52
C THR A 171 -8.01 0.26 6.79
N THR A 172 -8.97 -0.64 6.69
CA THR A 172 -9.76 -1.13 7.83
C THR A 172 -9.04 -2.27 8.54
N THR A 173 -8.45 -3.19 7.79
CA THR A 173 -7.58 -4.24 8.34
C THR A 173 -6.33 -3.63 8.99
N ALA A 174 -5.77 -2.56 8.41
CA ALA A 174 -4.70 -1.77 9.02
C ALA A 174 -5.11 -1.16 10.37
N LEU A 175 -6.31 -0.53 10.44
CA LEU A 175 -6.86 -0.02 11.70
C LEU A 175 -6.97 -1.13 12.76
N ALA A 176 -7.49 -2.29 12.37
CA ALA A 176 -7.69 -3.41 13.28
C ALA A 176 -6.38 -3.94 13.86
N VAL A 177 -5.36 -4.12 13.00
CA VAL A 177 -4.03 -4.56 13.40
C VAL A 177 -3.34 -3.54 14.30
N LEU A 178 -3.35 -2.26 13.92
CA LEU A 178 -2.76 -1.20 14.75
C LEU A 178 -3.34 -1.19 16.16
N LEU A 179 -4.67 -1.25 16.28
CA LEU A 179 -5.34 -1.31 17.57
C LEU A 179 -5.04 -2.62 18.32
N ALA A 180 -4.97 -3.77 17.65
CA ALA A 180 -4.61 -5.05 18.27
C ALA A 180 -3.17 -5.08 18.80
N LEU A 181 -2.25 -4.36 18.14
CA LEU A 181 -0.87 -4.15 18.58
C LEU A 181 -0.73 -3.05 19.65
N GLY A 182 -1.79 -2.29 19.92
CA GLY A 182 -1.84 -1.29 20.99
C GLY A 182 -1.49 0.13 20.55
N ILE A 183 -1.43 0.38 19.24
CA ILE A 183 -1.26 1.72 18.67
C ILE A 183 -2.62 2.44 18.68
N ASP A 184 -2.64 3.69 19.14
CA ASP A 184 -3.84 4.52 19.10
C ASP A 184 -4.07 5.00 17.66
N ALA A 185 -5.02 4.36 16.98
CA ALA A 185 -5.27 4.52 15.54
C ALA A 185 -6.72 4.91 15.19
N GLU A 186 -7.63 5.02 16.16
CA GLU A 186 -8.99 5.47 15.91
C GLU A 186 -9.00 6.90 15.34
N GLY A 187 -9.71 7.11 14.24
CA GLY A 187 -9.74 8.41 13.56
C GLY A 187 -8.47 8.76 12.77
N LYS A 188 -7.44 7.90 12.73
CA LYS A 188 -6.13 8.23 12.12
C LYS A 188 -5.83 7.52 10.81
N VAL A 189 -6.56 6.47 10.44
CA VAL A 189 -6.37 5.79 9.14
C VAL A 189 -7.05 6.55 8.01
N SER A 190 -6.45 6.58 6.81
CA SER A 190 -7.03 7.26 5.64
C SER A 190 -8.08 6.38 4.93
N SER A 191 -8.62 6.86 3.81
CA SER A 191 -9.65 6.22 2.97
C SER A 191 -9.47 6.60 1.52
N SER A 192 -9.88 5.72 0.60
CA SER A 192 -9.97 6.04 -0.84
C SER A 192 -11.18 6.91 -1.20
N MET A 193 -12.03 7.26 -0.22
CA MET A 193 -13.21 8.11 -0.39
C MET A 193 -12.94 9.56 0.06
N PRO A 194 -13.66 10.56 -0.50
CA PRO A 194 -13.56 11.96 -0.07
C PRO A 194 -13.89 12.12 1.43
N ASN A 195 -14.98 11.49 1.86
CA ASN A 195 -15.36 11.41 3.27
C ASN A 195 -14.90 10.08 3.85
N ASN A 196 -14.04 10.13 4.86
CA ASN A 196 -13.51 8.94 5.52
C ASN A 196 -14.56 8.34 6.47
N PRO A 197 -15.04 7.10 6.25
CA PRO A 197 -16.11 6.48 7.04
C PRO A 197 -15.57 5.90 8.35
N HIS A 198 -15.01 6.74 9.22
CA HIS A 198 -14.41 6.30 10.48
C HIS A 198 -15.36 5.48 11.35
N ASP A 199 -16.63 5.87 11.46
CA ASP A 199 -17.62 5.17 12.26
C ASP A 199 -17.83 3.72 11.78
N ILE A 200 -17.99 3.52 10.46
CA ILE A 200 -18.18 2.19 9.87
C ILE A 200 -16.93 1.32 10.10
N LYS A 201 -15.73 1.90 9.95
CA LYS A 201 -14.47 1.20 10.18
C LYS A 201 -14.33 0.79 11.64
N ILE A 202 -14.54 1.71 12.57
CA ILE A 202 -14.43 1.45 14.01
C ILE A 202 -15.45 0.40 14.46
N ASP A 203 -16.70 0.49 14.02
CA ASP A 203 -17.73 -0.51 14.33
C ASP A 203 -17.35 -1.90 13.80
N THR A 204 -16.79 -1.96 12.59
CA THR A 204 -16.31 -3.21 11.99
C THR A 204 -15.16 -3.80 12.78
N VAL A 205 -14.19 -2.98 13.18
CA VAL A 205 -13.04 -3.41 14.00
C VAL A 205 -13.47 -3.84 15.39
N ASN A 206 -14.41 -3.14 16.02
CA ASN A 206 -14.95 -3.53 17.34
C ASN A 206 -15.64 -4.89 17.28
N LYS A 207 -16.42 -5.16 16.22
CA LYS A 207 -17.01 -6.50 15.97
C LYS A 207 -15.92 -7.55 15.77
N ALA A 208 -14.90 -7.25 14.97
CA ALA A 208 -13.76 -8.14 14.72
C ALA A 208 -13.03 -8.51 16.02
N MET A 209 -12.67 -7.53 16.85
CA MET A 209 -11.99 -7.76 18.13
C MET A 209 -12.84 -8.60 19.10
N LYS A 210 -14.15 -8.33 19.16
CA LYS A 210 -15.08 -9.14 19.97
C LYS A 210 -15.13 -10.60 19.50
N SER A 211 -15.26 -10.84 18.20
CA SER A 211 -15.26 -12.19 17.62
C SER A 211 -13.93 -12.92 17.84
N ALA A 212 -12.82 -12.19 17.73
CA ALA A 212 -11.46 -12.67 17.97
C ALA A 212 -11.13 -12.89 19.46
N GLN A 213 -12.00 -12.44 20.37
CA GLN A 213 -11.83 -12.43 21.83
C GLN A 213 -10.54 -11.73 22.26
N ILE A 214 -10.26 -10.57 21.65
CA ILE A 214 -9.10 -9.74 21.96
C ILE A 214 -9.55 -8.32 22.32
N THR A 215 -8.70 -7.62 23.06
CA THR A 215 -8.82 -6.18 23.33
C THR A 215 -7.73 -5.42 22.60
N LYS A 216 -7.82 -4.09 22.56
CA LYS A 216 -6.73 -3.23 22.10
C LYS A 216 -5.42 -3.57 22.84
N GLY A 217 -4.32 -3.70 22.11
CA GLY A 217 -3.00 -4.06 22.65
C GLY A 217 -2.81 -5.51 23.09
N ALA A 218 -3.84 -6.36 23.00
CA ALA A 218 -3.75 -7.75 23.46
C ALA A 218 -2.74 -8.60 22.69
N LEU A 219 -2.34 -8.17 21.48
CA LEU A 219 -1.46 -8.91 20.58
C LEU A 219 -0.15 -8.15 20.28
N LYS A 220 0.23 -7.19 21.12
CA LYS A 220 1.46 -6.38 20.95
C LYS A 220 2.73 -7.21 20.69
N ASP A 221 2.84 -8.38 21.32
CA ASP A 221 4.00 -9.29 21.21
C ASP A 221 3.69 -10.50 20.30
N SER A 222 2.64 -10.42 19.49
CA SER A 222 2.16 -11.53 18.65
C SER A 222 1.67 -11.04 17.28
N PRO A 223 2.56 -10.43 16.47
CA PRO A 223 2.18 -9.78 15.21
C PRO A 223 1.50 -10.71 14.20
N LEU A 224 1.98 -11.95 14.03
CA LEU A 224 1.32 -12.92 13.15
C LEU A 224 -0.09 -13.31 13.65
N SER A 225 -0.31 -13.33 14.97
CA SER A 225 -1.65 -13.57 15.52
C SER A 225 -2.57 -12.38 15.27
N ALA A 226 -2.05 -11.14 15.34
CA ALA A 226 -2.81 -9.95 15.00
C ALA A 226 -3.29 -10.00 13.54
N ILE A 227 -2.39 -10.38 12.62
CA ILE A 227 -2.76 -10.53 11.21
C ILE A 227 -3.77 -11.66 11.01
N SER A 228 -3.51 -12.84 11.58
CA SER A 228 -4.40 -14.00 11.44
C SER A 228 -5.82 -13.72 11.93
N LYS A 229 -5.99 -12.95 13.01
CA LYS A 229 -7.30 -12.65 13.57
C LYS A 229 -8.01 -11.49 12.87
N VAL A 230 -7.30 -10.39 12.60
CA VAL A 230 -7.93 -9.11 12.19
C VAL A 230 -7.19 -8.36 11.08
N GLY A 231 -6.18 -8.94 10.47
CA GLY A 231 -5.42 -8.33 9.38
C GLY A 231 -5.88 -8.76 7.99
N ASP A 232 -4.92 -8.81 7.06
CA ASP A 232 -5.12 -9.29 5.69
C ASP A 232 -3.85 -9.99 5.13
N PRO A 233 -3.97 -10.73 4.01
CA PRO A 233 -2.83 -11.48 3.49
C PRO A 233 -1.66 -10.60 3.02
N MET A 234 -1.93 -9.39 2.51
CA MET A 234 -0.89 -8.45 2.08
C MET A 234 0.02 -8.10 3.26
N GLN A 235 -0.54 -7.88 4.45
CA GLN A 235 0.23 -7.53 5.64
C GLN A 235 1.27 -8.60 6.02
N VAL A 236 0.94 -9.90 5.90
CA VAL A 236 1.88 -11.00 6.17
C VAL A 236 3.08 -10.92 5.22
N VAL A 237 2.78 -10.76 3.93
CA VAL A 237 3.76 -10.80 2.87
C VAL A 237 4.65 -9.57 2.89
N HIS A 238 4.07 -8.37 3.02
CA HIS A 238 4.81 -7.12 3.15
C HIS A 238 5.75 -7.14 4.36
N THR A 239 5.26 -7.61 5.52
CA THR A 239 6.10 -7.72 6.72
C THR A 239 7.28 -8.66 6.49
N GLY A 240 7.03 -9.83 5.89
CA GLY A 240 8.08 -10.81 5.58
C GLY A 240 9.11 -10.29 4.59
N ILE A 241 8.68 -9.73 3.45
CA ILE A 241 9.58 -9.18 2.42
C ILE A 241 10.44 -8.06 3.01
N ALA A 242 9.84 -7.12 3.74
CA ALA A 242 10.56 -5.99 4.33
C ALA A 242 11.63 -6.46 5.33
N ILE A 243 11.29 -7.41 6.22
CA ILE A 243 12.25 -8.02 7.16
C ILE A 243 13.38 -8.74 6.41
N GLY A 244 13.05 -9.45 5.33
CA GLY A 244 14.04 -10.16 4.51
C GLY A 244 15.04 -9.23 3.82
N ALA A 245 14.62 -8.01 3.47
CA ALA A 245 15.42 -7.06 2.69
C ALA A 245 16.18 -6.02 3.54
N LYS A 246 15.60 -5.55 4.67
CA LYS A 246 16.09 -4.37 5.41
C LYS A 246 17.53 -4.45 5.91
N ASP A 247 18.04 -5.64 6.17
CA ASP A 247 19.41 -5.82 6.67
C ASP A 247 20.46 -5.72 5.55
N LYS A 248 20.03 -5.57 4.29
CA LYS A 248 20.89 -5.47 3.11
C LYS A 248 20.74 -4.16 2.36
N ILE A 249 19.51 -3.68 2.22
CA ILE A 249 19.19 -2.49 1.43
C ILE A 249 18.09 -1.66 2.09
N PRO A 250 17.98 -0.36 1.78
CA PRO A 250 16.82 0.45 2.15
C PRO A 250 15.52 -0.12 1.58
N VAL A 251 14.45 -0.05 2.38
CA VAL A 251 13.12 -0.53 2.01
C VAL A 251 12.11 0.61 2.19
N MET A 252 11.55 1.05 1.07
CA MET A 252 10.45 2.00 1.01
C MET A 252 9.12 1.25 1.08
N LEU A 253 8.38 1.43 2.16
CA LEU A 253 6.98 1.04 2.26
C LEU A 253 6.14 2.07 1.48
N ALA A 254 5.70 1.70 0.28
CA ALA A 254 5.05 2.60 -0.67
C ALA A 254 3.53 2.56 -0.53
N GLY A 255 2.97 3.46 0.26
CA GLY A 255 1.53 3.56 0.49
C GLY A 255 1.16 4.50 1.62
N GLY A 256 -0.13 4.51 1.95
CA GLY A 256 -0.70 5.40 2.97
C GLY A 256 -0.64 4.82 4.38
N THR A 257 -1.72 5.02 5.14
CA THR A 257 -1.81 4.57 6.55
C THR A 257 -1.68 3.06 6.74
N GLN A 258 -1.89 2.26 5.69
CA GLN A 258 -1.60 0.83 5.67
C GLN A 258 -0.13 0.55 6.01
N MET A 259 0.80 1.40 5.55
CA MET A 259 2.23 1.22 5.79
C MET A 259 2.63 1.47 7.26
N ALA A 260 1.81 2.21 8.03
CA ALA A 260 2.00 2.30 9.48
C ALA A 260 1.68 0.96 10.17
N ALA A 261 0.67 0.21 9.69
CA ALA A 261 0.40 -1.13 10.21
C ALA A 261 1.53 -2.11 9.87
N ILE A 262 2.09 -2.04 8.66
CA ILE A 262 3.27 -2.82 8.27
C ILE A 262 4.47 -2.46 9.16
N LEU A 263 4.72 -1.17 9.40
CA LEU A 263 5.79 -0.73 10.29
C LEU A 263 5.62 -1.29 11.72
N ALA A 264 4.40 -1.24 12.27
CA ALA A 264 4.10 -1.79 13.59
C ALA A 264 4.32 -3.30 13.65
N LEU A 265 3.98 -4.03 12.59
CA LEU A 265 4.22 -5.47 12.48
C LEU A 265 5.71 -5.80 12.40
N ILE A 266 6.49 -5.01 11.64
CA ILE A 266 7.95 -5.15 11.57
C ILE A 266 8.56 -4.89 12.95
N ASP A 267 8.21 -3.78 13.59
CA ASP A 267 8.71 -3.39 14.92
C ASP A 267 8.40 -4.42 16.00
N ALA A 268 7.20 -5.01 15.97
CA ALA A 268 6.82 -6.10 16.87
C ALA A 268 7.53 -7.45 16.57
N THR A 269 8.19 -7.59 15.41
CA THR A 269 8.84 -8.84 14.98
C THR A 269 10.36 -8.79 15.11
N VAL A 270 10.99 -7.64 14.87
CA VAL A 270 12.46 -7.47 14.85
C VAL A 270 12.93 -6.37 15.80
N SER A 271 14.21 -6.38 16.16
CA SER A 271 14.76 -5.47 17.18
C SER A 271 14.89 -4.00 16.77
N ASN A 272 14.86 -3.69 15.48
CA ASN A 272 14.88 -2.33 14.97
C ASN A 272 14.25 -2.22 13.57
N THR A 273 13.85 -1.00 13.24
CA THR A 273 13.28 -0.61 11.94
C THR A 273 14.28 0.19 11.10
N ASP A 274 15.57 -0.02 11.32
CA ASP A 274 16.63 0.60 10.51
C ASP A 274 16.44 0.25 9.03
N ASN A 275 16.81 1.16 8.12
CA ASN A 275 16.61 1.05 6.67
C ASN A 275 15.14 1.00 6.20
N ILE A 276 14.15 1.06 7.09
CA ILE A 276 12.74 1.20 6.73
C ILE A 276 12.36 2.68 6.65
N PHE A 277 11.63 3.04 5.60
CA PHE A 277 11.02 4.36 5.47
C PHE A 277 9.70 4.27 4.69
N ILE A 278 8.88 5.31 4.77
CA ILE A 278 7.59 5.37 4.06
C ILE A 278 7.67 6.34 2.90
N GLY A 279 7.19 5.91 1.74
CA GLY A 279 6.97 6.75 0.56
C GLY A 279 5.48 6.82 0.24
N THR A 280 4.90 8.01 0.25
CA THR A 280 3.47 8.22 0.01
C THR A 280 3.22 9.38 -0.96
N THR A 281 1.98 9.75 -1.23
CA THR A 281 1.62 10.98 -1.96
C THR A 281 1.46 12.19 -1.02
N LYS A 282 1.57 13.39 -1.59
CA LYS A 282 1.21 14.66 -0.92
C LYS A 282 -0.20 14.60 -0.32
N TRP A 283 -1.16 14.03 -1.06
CA TRP A 283 -2.56 13.96 -0.63
C TRP A 283 -2.77 13.20 0.67
N ILE A 284 -1.93 12.19 0.99
CA ILE A 284 -1.98 11.50 2.28
C ILE A 284 -1.41 12.36 3.41
N ILE A 285 -0.32 13.10 3.15
CA ILE A 285 0.30 13.95 4.18
C ILE A 285 -0.58 15.16 4.51
N GLU A 286 -1.33 15.67 3.54
CA GLU A 286 -2.23 16.81 3.70
C GLU A 286 -3.67 16.40 4.10
N ASP A 287 -3.97 15.10 4.16
CA ASP A 287 -5.31 14.59 4.52
C ASP A 287 -5.62 14.86 6.00
N LYS A 288 -6.41 15.90 6.25
CA LYS A 288 -6.87 16.31 7.60
C LYS A 288 -7.77 15.29 8.29
N THR A 289 -8.22 14.25 7.59
CA THR A 289 -9.07 13.17 8.14
C THR A 289 -8.27 11.93 8.52
N SER A 290 -6.93 11.98 8.42
CA SER A 290 -6.02 10.90 8.79
C SER A 290 -4.74 11.47 9.41
N ASP A 291 -3.92 10.63 10.05
CA ASP A 291 -2.68 11.07 10.68
C ASP A 291 -1.58 10.01 10.55
N LEU A 292 -1.07 9.84 9.32
CA LEU A 292 0.03 8.91 9.05
C LEU A 292 1.27 9.24 9.91
N LYS A 293 1.60 10.52 10.06
CA LYS A 293 2.78 10.94 10.84
C LYS A 293 2.63 10.60 12.32
N GLY A 294 1.47 10.86 12.92
CA GLY A 294 1.20 10.52 14.31
C GLY A 294 1.10 9.01 14.54
N LEU A 295 0.63 8.23 13.57
CA LEU A 295 0.70 6.76 13.63
C LEU A 295 2.15 6.28 13.65
N VAL A 296 2.98 6.75 12.72
CA VAL A 296 4.39 6.34 12.60
C VAL A 296 5.19 6.74 13.84
N ASN A 297 4.99 7.95 14.36
CA ASN A 297 5.73 8.44 15.55
C ASN A 297 5.37 7.71 16.85
N GLN A 298 4.26 6.95 16.90
CA GLN A 298 3.96 6.03 18.00
C GLN A 298 4.77 4.74 17.93
N ILE A 299 5.31 4.40 16.76
CA ILE A 299 6.00 3.13 16.48
C ILE A 299 7.51 3.36 16.42
N ALA A 300 7.97 4.23 15.52
CA ALA A 300 9.39 4.46 15.30
C ALA A 300 9.69 5.84 14.70
N ASP A 301 10.88 6.36 14.99
CA ASP A 301 11.39 7.62 14.42
C ASP A 301 12.07 7.37 13.05
N ILE A 302 11.23 7.13 12.02
CA ILE A 302 11.66 6.85 10.64
C ILE A 302 11.32 7.98 9.65
N PRO A 303 12.03 8.07 8.51
CA PRO A 303 11.68 8.97 7.41
C PRO A 303 10.28 8.72 6.84
N ILE A 304 9.56 9.80 6.52
CA ILE A 304 8.36 9.77 5.69
C ILE A 304 8.56 10.79 4.57
N LEU A 305 8.55 10.29 3.34
CA LEU A 305 8.67 11.07 2.12
C LEU A 305 7.35 11.07 1.37
N ALA A 306 7.04 12.17 0.69
CA ALA A 306 5.84 12.27 -0.13
C ALA A 306 6.12 12.85 -1.52
N ALA A 307 5.59 12.21 -2.56
CA ALA A 307 5.62 12.77 -3.91
C ALA A 307 4.76 14.03 -3.98
N ASN A 308 5.37 15.16 -4.36
CA ASN A 308 4.70 16.45 -4.50
C ASN A 308 3.94 16.55 -5.84
N LEU A 309 3.02 15.63 -6.08
CA LEU A 309 2.14 15.67 -7.24
C LEU A 309 1.05 16.72 -7.05
N ASP A 310 0.64 17.35 -8.14
CA ASP A 310 -0.40 18.37 -8.17
C ASP A 310 -1.20 18.27 -9.46
N PHE A 311 -2.49 17.96 -9.32
CA PHE A 311 -3.45 17.79 -10.39
C PHE A 311 -4.41 19.00 -10.52
N SER A 312 -4.17 20.10 -9.79
CA SER A 312 -5.02 21.30 -9.82
C SER A 312 -5.01 22.00 -11.19
N ALA A 313 -3.84 22.09 -11.85
CA ALA A 313 -3.66 22.76 -13.14
C ALA A 313 -3.94 21.85 -14.36
N ILE A 314 -4.76 20.81 -14.18
CA ILE A 314 -5.10 19.86 -15.25
C ILE A 314 -6.28 20.40 -16.09
N SER A 315 -6.28 20.12 -17.40
CA SER A 315 -7.35 20.52 -18.34
C SER A 315 -8.68 19.84 -18.03
N THR A 316 -9.78 20.41 -18.51
CA THR A 316 -11.15 19.87 -18.39
C THR A 316 -11.32 18.48 -19.01
N SER A 317 -10.46 18.08 -19.96
CA SER A 317 -10.46 16.72 -20.54
C SER A 317 -10.03 15.63 -19.56
N ASN A 318 -9.45 16.00 -18.40
CA ASN A 318 -8.83 15.07 -17.46
C ASN A 318 -9.41 15.21 -16.05
N GLN A 319 -10.71 15.53 -15.95
CA GLN A 319 -11.44 15.75 -14.69
C GLN A 319 -11.32 14.60 -13.68
N GLY A 320 -11.17 13.36 -14.13
CA GLY A 320 -10.95 12.21 -13.24
C GLY A 320 -9.68 12.36 -12.37
N LEU A 321 -8.62 12.97 -12.90
CA LEU A 321 -7.40 13.24 -12.13
C LEU A 321 -7.62 14.35 -11.09
N GLN A 322 -8.41 15.38 -11.41
CA GLN A 322 -8.68 16.47 -10.46
C GLN A 322 -9.34 15.98 -9.17
N LYS A 323 -10.03 14.83 -9.19
CA LYS A 323 -10.65 14.23 -8.00
C LYS A 323 -9.67 13.82 -6.89
N TYR A 324 -8.39 13.67 -7.21
CA TYR A 324 -7.36 13.47 -6.19
C TYR A 324 -7.16 14.71 -5.31
N GLU A 325 -7.27 15.91 -5.88
CA GLU A 325 -7.22 17.18 -5.14
C GLU A 325 -8.44 17.38 -4.22
N GLU A 326 -9.55 16.70 -4.53
CA GLU A 326 -10.76 16.68 -3.70
C GLU A 326 -10.72 15.60 -2.60
N GLY A 327 -9.59 14.88 -2.45
CA GLY A 327 -9.40 13.86 -1.41
C GLY A 327 -9.88 12.46 -1.77
N THR A 328 -10.16 12.19 -3.06
CA THR A 328 -10.53 10.85 -3.55
C THR A 328 -9.30 10.05 -3.95
N VAL A 329 -9.34 8.73 -3.75
CA VAL A 329 -8.25 7.78 -4.02
C VAL A 329 -7.01 8.03 -3.14
N LYS A 330 -6.33 9.18 -3.34
CA LYS A 330 -5.12 9.68 -2.65
C LYS A 330 -3.87 8.81 -2.82
N GLU A 331 -3.97 7.50 -2.71
CA GLU A 331 -2.84 6.57 -2.75
C GLU A 331 -3.33 5.17 -3.14
N GLY A 332 -2.39 4.31 -3.52
CA GLY A 332 -2.60 2.90 -3.80
C GLY A 332 -1.63 2.43 -4.88
N VAL A 333 -1.40 1.12 -4.95
CA VAL A 333 -0.53 0.50 -5.95
C VAL A 333 0.89 1.12 -5.93
N GLY A 334 1.32 1.59 -4.76
CA GLY A 334 2.61 2.25 -4.56
C GLY A 334 2.80 3.55 -5.34
N ALA A 335 1.74 4.27 -5.71
CA ALA A 335 1.82 5.48 -6.55
C ALA A 335 2.76 6.54 -6.00
N GLY A 336 2.68 6.83 -4.70
CA GLY A 336 3.58 7.76 -4.03
C GLY A 336 5.05 7.31 -4.08
N GLY A 337 5.31 6.07 -3.66
CA GLY A 337 6.66 5.52 -3.62
C GLY A 337 7.30 5.35 -5.01
N ALA A 338 6.55 4.89 -6.00
CA ALA A 338 7.01 4.78 -7.38
C ALA A 338 7.36 6.15 -7.97
N SER A 339 6.57 7.19 -7.66
CA SER A 339 6.84 8.56 -8.07
C SER A 339 8.12 9.11 -7.43
N ILE A 340 8.30 8.90 -6.12
CA ILE A 340 9.53 9.27 -5.41
C ILE A 340 10.73 8.54 -6.02
N ALA A 341 10.61 7.23 -6.27
CA ALA A 341 11.67 6.44 -6.86
C ALA A 341 12.04 6.94 -8.27
N ALA A 342 11.06 7.29 -9.10
CA ALA A 342 11.29 7.89 -10.40
C ALA A 342 12.03 9.24 -10.30
N MET A 343 11.65 10.10 -9.35
CA MET A 343 12.30 11.39 -9.09
C MET A 343 13.72 11.26 -8.54
N LEU A 344 14.04 10.13 -7.91
CA LEU A 344 15.37 9.84 -7.39
C LEU A 344 16.29 9.22 -8.45
N ARG A 345 15.79 8.77 -9.61
CA ARG A 345 16.64 8.21 -10.68
C ARG A 345 17.55 9.28 -11.30
N LYS A 346 18.66 8.82 -11.90
CA LYS A 346 19.48 9.69 -12.74
C LYS A 346 18.71 10.01 -14.02
N GLY A 347 18.51 11.29 -14.28
CA GLY A 347 17.65 11.80 -15.36
C GLY A 347 16.68 12.81 -14.79
N GLU A 348 16.38 13.88 -15.53
CA GLU A 348 15.59 15.03 -15.07
C GLU A 348 14.08 14.69 -14.92
N ILE A 349 13.72 13.62 -14.18
CA ILE A 349 12.34 13.27 -13.90
C ILE A 349 11.87 14.07 -12.68
N ASN A 350 11.35 15.28 -12.93
CA ASN A 350 10.69 16.09 -11.92
C ASN A 350 9.16 15.86 -11.91
N LYS A 351 8.45 16.51 -10.99
CA LYS A 351 6.98 16.39 -10.87
C LYS A 351 6.26 16.80 -12.16
N GLU A 352 6.78 17.78 -12.91
CA GLU A 352 6.16 18.25 -14.16
C GLU A 352 6.29 17.21 -15.29
N VAL A 353 7.46 16.59 -15.44
CA VAL A 353 7.70 15.51 -16.40
C VAL A 353 6.81 14.31 -16.10
N LEU A 354 6.73 13.92 -14.83
CA LEU A 354 5.85 12.84 -14.40
C LEU A 354 4.37 13.17 -14.64
N LEU A 355 3.93 14.38 -14.29
CA LEU A 355 2.57 14.84 -14.54
C LEU A 355 2.21 14.79 -16.03
N LYS A 356 3.13 15.21 -16.91
CA LYS A 356 2.92 15.12 -18.37
C LYS A 356 2.72 13.67 -18.82
N ARG A 357 3.50 12.72 -18.29
CA ARG A 357 3.34 11.30 -18.60
C ARG A 357 2.03 10.72 -18.08
N ILE A 358 1.62 11.07 -16.86
CA ILE A 358 0.34 10.67 -16.28
C ILE A 358 -0.81 11.12 -17.19
N LYS A 359 -0.80 12.38 -17.66
CA LYS A 359 -1.80 12.90 -18.60
C LYS A 359 -1.85 12.10 -19.91
N GLN A 360 -0.70 11.84 -20.52
CA GLN A 360 -0.62 11.05 -21.75
C GLN A 360 -1.17 9.64 -21.57
N ASN A 361 -0.85 8.98 -20.45
CA ASN A 361 -1.35 7.65 -20.18
C ASN A 361 -2.85 7.66 -19.81
N TYR A 362 -3.34 8.71 -19.15
CA TYR A 362 -4.77 8.92 -18.91
C TYR A 362 -5.54 9.05 -20.23
N GLU A 363 -5.06 9.89 -21.16
CA GLU A 363 -5.67 10.09 -22.47
C GLU A 363 -5.74 8.81 -23.30
N LYS A 364 -4.70 7.96 -23.25
CA LYS A 364 -4.72 6.65 -23.91
C LYS A 364 -5.69 5.65 -23.27
N LEU A 365 -6.06 5.87 -22.01
CA LEU A 365 -6.90 4.96 -21.25
C LEU A 365 -8.38 5.22 -21.49
N ILE A 366 -8.74 6.48 -21.77
CA ILE A 366 -10.11 6.93 -22.02
C ILE A 366 -10.51 6.92 -23.50
N ASN A 367 -9.56 6.74 -24.42
CA ASN A 367 -9.76 6.67 -25.87
C ASN A 367 -9.69 5.23 -26.38
#